data_AF-A0A480A7E8-F1
#
_entry.id   AF-A0A480A7E8-F1
#
_cell.length_a   1.000
_cell.length_b   1.000
_cell.length_c   1.000
_cell.angle_alpha   90.00
_cell.angle_beta   90.00
_cell.angle_gamma   90.00
#
_symmetry.space_group_name_H-M   'P 1'
#
loop_
_entity.id
_entity.type
_entity.pdbx_description
1 polymer ?
#
loop_
_entity_poly.entity_id
_entity_poly.type
_entity_poly.pdbx_seq_one_letter_code
_entity_poly.pdbx_strand_id
1 'polypeptide(L)'
;MGLIELIVSKENQAPELVKNLMQRTQTEITNNSEREGIIELLETVLLSKFSQLTRQEIEAMFLVNDIKQTRVYQEAKQEGREEGEQEGEKNLLLRLLSKRFGKLTDSYIQKISNLKIAQLEDLGEALLDFRDINDLDEWLKSQT
;
A
#
# COMPACT_ATOMS: atom_id res chain seq x y z
N MET A 1 6.80 21.92 -20.91
CA MET A 1 6.23 23.04 -20.12
C MET A 1 4.95 22.65 -19.35
N GLY A 2 4.19 21.62 -19.75
CA GLY A 2 2.88 21.35 -19.12
C GLY A 2 2.86 20.70 -17.72
N LEU A 3 3.86 19.89 -17.36
CA LEU A 3 3.92 19.26 -16.02
C LEU A 3 4.11 20.27 -14.89
N ILE A 4 4.97 21.27 -15.09
CA ILE A 4 5.19 22.35 -14.11
C ILE A 4 3.91 23.15 -13.91
N GLU A 5 3.19 23.44 -15.00
CA GLU A 5 1.89 24.11 -14.96
C GLU A 5 0.85 23.28 -14.20
N LEU A 6 0.85 21.95 -14.39
CA LEU A 6 0.00 21.04 -13.62
C LEU A 6 0.35 21.03 -12.12
N ILE A 7 1.62 21.16 -11.74
CA ILE A 7 2.04 21.21 -10.32
C ILE A 7 1.56 22.50 -9.64
N VAL A 8 1.59 23.64 -10.34
CA VAL A 8 1.24 24.96 -9.76
C VAL A 8 -0.22 25.39 -9.99
N SER A 9 -0.98 24.65 -10.81
CA SER A 9 -2.39 24.97 -11.12
C SER A 9 -3.33 24.88 -9.91
N LYS A 10 -4.52 25.50 -9.99
CA LYS A 10 -5.58 25.28 -9.01
C LYS A 10 -6.27 23.93 -9.28
N GLU A 11 -6.83 23.33 -8.23
CA GLU A 11 -7.51 22.03 -8.32
C GLU A 11 -8.60 21.99 -9.40
N ASN A 12 -9.38 23.07 -9.53
CA ASN A 12 -10.43 23.18 -10.55
C ASN A 12 -9.93 23.32 -12.00
N GLN A 13 -8.65 23.67 -12.20
CA GLN A 13 -8.04 23.82 -13.52
C GLN A 13 -7.28 22.56 -13.96
N ALA A 14 -6.87 21.73 -13.01
CA ALA A 14 -6.08 20.54 -13.27
C ALA A 14 -6.77 19.50 -14.17
N PRO A 15 -8.09 19.21 -14.08
CA PRO A 15 -8.72 18.20 -14.92
C PRO A 15 -8.56 18.50 -16.42
N GLU A 16 -8.75 19.76 -16.83
CA GLU A 16 -8.58 20.16 -18.22
C GLU A 16 -7.10 20.17 -18.65
N LEU A 17 -6.18 20.55 -17.76
CA LEU A 17 -4.75 20.43 -18.03
C LEU A 17 -4.33 18.97 -18.24
N VAL A 18 -4.81 18.05 -17.40
CA VAL A 18 -4.52 16.61 -17.50
C VAL A 18 -5.04 16.04 -18.82
N LYS A 19 -6.29 16.34 -19.19
CA LYS A 19 -6.87 15.90 -20.48
C LYS A 19 -6.01 16.36 -21.66
N ASN A 20 -5.62 17.63 -21.67
CA ASN A 20 -4.77 18.18 -22.72
C ASN A 20 -3.39 17.49 -22.76
N LEU A 21 -2.76 17.27 -21.60
CA LEU A 21 -1.46 16.60 -21.52
C LEU A 21 -1.54 15.14 -21.96
N MET A 22 -2.59 14.42 -21.57
CA MET A 22 -2.84 13.04 -21.98
C MET A 22 -3.07 12.94 -23.49
N GLN A 23 -3.90 13.81 -24.06
CA GLN A 23 -4.15 13.84 -25.50
C GLN A 23 -2.86 14.09 -26.28
N ARG A 24 -2.08 15.10 -25.89
CA ARG A 24 -0.80 15.40 -26.53
C ARG A 24 0.21 14.26 -26.39
N THR A 25 0.26 13.62 -25.22
CA THR A 25 1.13 12.46 -24.99
C THR A 25 0.75 11.29 -25.93
N GLN A 26 -0.55 11.09 -26.19
CA GLN A 26 -1.01 10.05 -27.12
C GLN A 26 -0.80 10.41 -28.60
N THR A 27 -0.96 11.68 -28.99
CA THR A 27 -0.91 12.10 -30.40
C THR A 27 0.48 12.55 -30.87
N GLU A 28 1.27 13.18 -30.01
CA GLU A 28 2.57 13.78 -30.38
C GLU A 28 3.74 12.81 -30.13
N ILE A 29 3.65 11.91 -29.15
CA ILE A 29 4.73 11.00 -28.80
C ILE A 29 4.54 9.68 -29.55
N THR A 30 5.45 9.35 -30.46
CA THR A 30 5.39 8.10 -31.25
C THR A 30 6.03 6.91 -30.52
N ASN A 31 7.05 7.15 -29.68
CA ASN A 31 7.72 6.12 -28.91
C ASN A 31 6.84 5.66 -27.73
N ASN A 32 6.49 4.38 -27.70
CA ASN A 32 5.61 3.82 -26.66
C ASN A 32 6.23 3.92 -25.26
N SER A 33 7.53 3.68 -25.11
CA SER A 33 8.20 3.70 -23.80
C SER A 33 8.30 5.12 -23.24
N GLU A 34 8.56 6.11 -24.10
CA GLU A 34 8.53 7.52 -23.70
C GLU A 34 7.11 7.97 -23.34
N ARG A 35 6.09 7.51 -24.10
CA ARG A 35 4.68 7.77 -23.81
C ARG A 35 4.29 7.21 -22.44
N GLU A 36 4.64 5.97 -22.16
CA GLU A 36 4.39 5.31 -20.87
C GLU A 36 5.05 6.06 -19.72
N GLY A 37 6.32 6.45 -19.86
CA GLY A 37 7.03 7.22 -18.83
C GLY A 37 6.41 8.59 -18.54
N ILE A 38 5.88 9.29 -19.56
CA ILE A 38 5.17 10.56 -19.36
C ILE A 38 3.84 10.35 -18.63
N ILE A 39 3.09 9.30 -18.99
CA ILE A 39 1.83 8.95 -18.31
C ILE A 39 2.09 8.63 -16.83
N GLU A 40 3.12 7.83 -16.55
CA GLU A 40 3.50 7.47 -15.18
C GLU A 40 3.89 8.69 -14.33
N LEU A 41 4.62 9.64 -14.92
CA LEU A 41 4.97 10.88 -14.25
C LEU A 41 3.75 11.78 -13.99
N LEU A 42 2.82 11.86 -14.95
CA LEU A 42 1.55 12.58 -14.78
C LEU A 42 0.73 11.99 -13.62
N GLU A 43 0.64 10.67 -13.55
CA GLU A 43 -0.06 9.97 -12.46
C GLU A 43 0.59 10.23 -11.10
N THR A 44 1.92 10.16 -11.04
CA THR A 44 2.66 10.44 -9.79
C THR A 44 2.38 11.85 -9.29
N VAL A 45 2.41 12.84 -10.19
CA VAL A 45 2.08 14.23 -9.86
C VAL A 45 0.64 14.38 -9.41
N LEU A 46 -0.30 13.69 -10.06
CA LEU A 46 -1.72 13.79 -9.70
C LEU A 46 -2.04 13.12 -8.37
N LEU A 47 -1.50 11.93 -8.10
CA LEU A 47 -1.64 11.27 -6.80
C LEU A 47 -1.04 12.11 -5.68
N SER A 48 0.12 12.73 -5.92
CA SER A 48 0.75 13.62 -4.95
C SER A 48 -0.03 14.92 -4.73
N LYS A 49 -0.51 15.55 -5.80
CA LYS A 49 -1.23 16.82 -5.74
C LYS A 49 -2.65 16.69 -5.22
N PHE A 50 -3.35 15.61 -5.59
CA PHE A 50 -4.75 15.36 -5.29
C PHE A 50 -4.93 14.28 -4.23
N SER A 51 -4.21 14.41 -3.11
CA SER A 51 -4.25 13.44 -2.00
C SER A 51 -5.64 13.21 -1.38
N GLN A 52 -6.59 14.11 -1.62
CA GLN A 52 -7.96 14.02 -1.10
C GLN A 52 -8.96 13.46 -2.13
N LEU A 53 -8.57 13.32 -3.40
CA LEU A 53 -9.47 12.76 -4.41
C LEU A 53 -9.56 11.25 -4.27
N THR A 54 -10.76 10.76 -4.51
CA THR A 54 -11.02 9.33 -4.64
C THR A 54 -10.39 8.80 -5.94
N ARG A 55 -10.11 7.51 -5.95
CA ARG A 55 -9.65 6.79 -7.14
C ARG A 55 -10.55 7.03 -8.37
N GLN A 56 -11.86 7.09 -8.17
CA GLN A 56 -12.84 7.30 -9.24
C GLN A 56 -12.73 8.70 -9.84
N GLU A 57 -12.50 9.71 -9.00
CA GLU A 57 -12.30 11.09 -9.45
C GLU A 57 -11.00 11.24 -10.25
N ILE A 58 -9.93 10.54 -9.85
CA ILE A 58 -8.67 10.50 -10.61
C ILE A 58 -8.87 9.77 -11.95
N GLU A 59 -9.52 8.60 -11.97
CA GLU A 59 -9.80 7.85 -13.20
C GLU A 59 -10.62 8.69 -14.21
N ALA A 60 -11.58 9.47 -13.74
CA ALA A 60 -12.37 10.36 -14.58
C ALA A 60 -11.54 11.46 -15.28
N MET A 61 -10.40 11.85 -14.71
CA MET A 61 -9.50 12.84 -15.31
C MET A 61 -8.62 12.24 -16.41
N PHE A 62 -8.28 10.96 -16.30
CA PHE A 62 -7.41 10.32 -17.28
C PHE A 62 -8.12 9.98 -18.59
N LEU A 63 -9.46 9.82 -18.62
CA LEU A 63 -10.21 9.32 -19.78
C LEU A 63 -9.70 7.95 -20.32
N VAL A 64 -8.68 7.37 -19.69
CA VAL A 64 -8.04 6.10 -20.05
C VAL A 64 -8.35 5.09 -18.95
N ASN A 65 -8.88 3.95 -19.37
CA ASN A 65 -9.38 2.86 -18.54
C ASN A 65 -8.30 2.04 -17.80
N ASP A 66 -7.12 2.59 -17.48
CA ASP A 66 -6.00 1.73 -17.07
C ASP A 66 -5.04 2.33 -16.05
N ILE A 67 -5.51 3.17 -15.11
CA ILE A 67 -4.71 3.46 -13.89
C ILE A 67 -4.31 2.16 -13.17
N LYS A 68 -5.01 1.04 -13.42
CA LYS A 68 -4.64 -0.28 -12.88
C LYS A 68 -3.40 -0.90 -13.52
N GLN A 69 -3.04 -0.50 -14.75
CA GLN A 69 -1.87 -1.01 -15.45
C GLN A 69 -0.62 -0.24 -15.12
N THR A 70 -0.77 0.91 -14.47
CA THR A 70 0.40 1.73 -14.20
C THR A 70 1.19 1.16 -13.05
N ARG A 71 2.50 1.36 -13.16
CA ARG A 71 3.45 0.81 -12.21
C ARG A 71 3.15 1.29 -10.79
N VAL A 72 2.83 2.57 -10.62
CA VAL A 72 2.48 3.16 -9.32
C VAL A 72 1.28 2.46 -8.67
N TYR A 73 0.23 2.15 -9.43
CA TYR A 73 -0.92 1.44 -8.87
C TYR A 73 -0.59 -0.02 -8.53
N GLN A 74 0.20 -0.69 -9.38
CA GLN A 74 0.60 -2.07 -9.13
C GLN A 74 1.49 -2.19 -7.89
N GLU A 75 2.45 -1.28 -7.73
CA GLU A 75 3.30 -1.15 -6.53
C GLU A 75 2.44 -0.89 -5.30
N ALA A 76 1.57 0.13 -5.31
CA ALA A 76 0.69 0.45 -4.17
C ALA A 76 -0.25 -0.72 -3.80
N LYS A 77 -0.75 -1.47 -4.80
CA LYS A 77 -1.58 -2.66 -4.58
C LYS A 77 -0.78 -3.80 -3.97
N GLN A 78 0.48 -3.96 -4.35
CA GLN A 78 1.36 -4.99 -3.81
C GLN A 78 1.73 -4.65 -2.36
N GLU A 79 2.16 -3.42 -2.09
CA GLU A 79 2.42 -2.92 -0.73
C GLU A 79 1.20 -3.12 0.18
N GLY A 80 0.00 -2.70 -0.28
CA GLY A 80 -1.22 -2.88 0.50
C GLY A 80 -1.63 -4.34 0.71
N ARG A 81 -1.21 -5.26 -0.16
CA ARG A 81 -1.41 -6.71 0.07
C ARG A 81 -0.47 -7.24 1.13
N GLU A 82 0.80 -6.86 1.07
CA GLU A 82 1.83 -7.27 2.04
C GLU A 82 1.50 -6.72 3.44
N GLU A 83 1.14 -5.44 3.54
CA GLU A 83 0.70 -4.83 4.80
C GLU A 83 -0.57 -5.50 5.35
N GLY A 84 -1.55 -5.76 4.47
CA GLY A 84 -2.81 -6.40 4.86
C GLY A 84 -2.64 -7.85 5.32
N GLU A 85 -1.72 -8.59 4.72
CA GLU A 85 -1.35 -9.95 5.12
C GLU A 85 -0.69 -9.94 6.51
N GLN A 86 0.32 -9.08 6.70
CA GLN A 86 1.01 -8.96 7.99
C GLN A 86 0.08 -8.50 9.12
N GLU A 87 -0.76 -7.50 8.87
CA GLU A 87 -1.73 -7.03 9.86
C GLU A 87 -2.79 -8.10 10.17
N GLY A 88 -3.23 -8.83 9.14
CA GLY A 88 -4.18 -9.95 9.26
C GLY A 88 -3.64 -11.06 10.16
N GLU A 89 -2.42 -11.53 9.92
CA GLU A 89 -1.77 -12.56 10.71
C GLU A 89 -1.55 -12.14 12.15
N LYS A 90 -0.99 -10.94 12.35
CA LYS A 90 -0.80 -10.36 13.69
C LYS A 90 -2.11 -10.32 14.48
N ASN A 91 -3.18 -9.80 13.87
CA ASN A 91 -4.48 -9.71 14.52
C ASN A 91 -5.06 -11.10 14.84
N LEU A 92 -4.89 -12.07 13.94
CA LEU A 92 -5.31 -13.44 14.18
C LEU A 92 -4.53 -14.06 15.36
N LEU A 93 -3.21 -13.96 15.36
CA LEU A 93 -2.35 -14.51 16.42
C LEU A 93 -2.67 -13.89 17.78
N LEU A 94 -2.82 -12.57 17.86
CA LEU A 94 -3.21 -11.88 19.09
C LEU A 94 -4.55 -12.38 19.63
N ARG A 95 -5.53 -12.63 18.75
CA ARG A 95 -6.84 -13.19 19.14
C ARG A 95 -6.72 -14.65 19.60
N LEU A 96 -5.92 -15.47 18.91
CA LEU A 96 -5.73 -16.88 19.28
C LEU A 96 -5.00 -17.01 20.62
N LEU A 97 -3.92 -16.26 20.80
CA LEU A 97 -3.17 -16.17 22.05
C LEU A 97 -4.06 -15.66 23.19
N SER A 98 -4.83 -14.59 22.96
CA SER A 98 -5.77 -14.08 23.96
C SER A 98 -6.86 -15.09 24.33
N LYS A 99 -7.33 -15.88 23.35
CA LYS A 99 -8.31 -16.94 23.58
C LYS A 99 -7.71 -18.10 24.37
N ARG A 100 -6.45 -18.44 24.13
CA ARG A 100 -5.76 -19.58 24.77
C ARG A 100 -5.29 -19.26 26.18
N PHE A 101 -4.68 -18.10 26.38
CA PHE A 101 -4.01 -17.73 27.63
C PHE A 101 -4.74 -16.64 28.43
N GLY A 102 -5.88 -16.15 27.94
CA GLY A 102 -6.59 -15.02 28.53
C GLY A 102 -6.04 -13.68 28.05
N LYS A 103 -6.50 -12.58 28.66
CA LYS A 103 -6.16 -11.22 28.22
C LYS A 103 -4.63 -11.01 28.24
N LEU A 104 -4.05 -10.79 27.07
CA LEU A 104 -2.63 -10.44 26.94
C LEU A 104 -2.36 -9.05 27.51
N THR A 105 -1.16 -8.88 28.08
CA THR A 105 -0.67 -7.57 28.52
C THR A 105 -0.18 -6.75 27.32
N ASP A 106 -0.11 -5.43 27.49
CA ASP A 106 0.38 -4.51 26.44
C ASP A 106 1.81 -4.84 25.99
N SER A 107 2.63 -5.42 26.88
CA SER A 107 3.99 -5.86 26.54
C SER A 107 4.00 -6.98 25.49
N TYR A 108 3.14 -7.98 25.63
CA TYR A 108 3.02 -9.04 24.62
C TYR A 108 2.50 -8.48 23.30
N ILE A 109 1.47 -7.62 23.37
CA ILE A 109 0.88 -7.00 22.19
C ILE A 109 1.95 -6.21 21.42
N GLN A 110 2.77 -5.41 22.10
CA GLN A 110 3.84 -4.65 21.45
C GLN A 110 4.93 -5.54 20.86
N LYS A 111 5.38 -6.57 21.57
CA LYS A 111 6.41 -7.49 21.04
C LYS A 111 5.92 -8.20 19.79
N ILE A 112 4.72 -8.77 19.82
CA ILE A 112 4.09 -9.45 18.67
C ILE A 112 3.84 -8.44 17.53
N SER A 113 3.48 -7.20 17.88
CA SER A 113 3.27 -6.12 16.91
C SER A 113 4.50 -5.74 16.09
N ASN A 114 5.69 -5.99 16.63
CA ASN A 114 6.96 -5.63 16.00
C ASN A 114 7.61 -6.80 15.26
N LEU A 115 6.98 -7.99 15.26
CA LEU A 115 7.47 -9.15 14.54
C LEU A 115 7.32 -8.95 13.02
N LYS A 116 8.30 -9.44 12.27
CA LYS A 116 8.23 -9.53 10.81
C LYS A 116 7.29 -10.67 10.41
N ILE A 117 6.78 -10.63 9.17
CA ILE A 117 5.86 -11.64 8.64
C ILE A 117 6.33 -13.08 8.89
N ALA A 118 7.58 -13.41 8.53
CA ALA A 118 8.12 -14.76 8.74
C ALA A 118 8.10 -15.19 10.22
N GLN A 119 8.30 -14.25 11.15
CA GLN A 119 8.23 -14.55 12.58
C GLN A 119 6.78 -14.72 13.06
N LEU A 120 5.81 -14.05 12.43
CA LEU A 120 4.39 -14.26 12.69
C LEU A 120 3.95 -15.65 12.21
N GLU A 121 4.38 -16.06 11.02
CA GLU A 121 4.15 -17.40 10.48
C GLU A 121 4.74 -18.47 11.42
N ASP A 122 6.01 -18.32 11.82
CA ASP A 122 6.70 -19.22 12.76
C ASP A 122 5.99 -19.27 14.13
N LEU A 123 5.50 -18.13 14.62
CA LEU A 123 4.70 -18.06 15.85
C LEU A 123 3.38 -18.81 15.69
N GLY A 124 2.76 -18.74 14.52
CA GLY A 124 1.51 -19.44 14.22
C GLY A 124 1.64 -20.96 14.31
N GLU A 125 2.75 -21.50 13.83
CA GLU A 125 3.07 -22.92 13.97
C GLU A 125 3.41 -23.27 15.42
N ALA A 126 4.36 -22.55 16.03
CA ALA A 126 4.80 -22.80 17.40
C ALA A 126 3.67 -22.68 18.43
N LEU A 127 2.70 -21.79 18.18
CA LEU A 127 1.52 -21.60 19.00
C LEU A 127 0.77 -22.91 19.22
N LEU A 128 0.75 -23.83 18.25
CA LEU A 128 0.05 -25.11 18.38
C LEU A 128 0.68 -26.01 19.45
N ASP A 129 2.00 -25.93 19.61
CA ASP A 129 2.78 -26.76 20.54
C ASP A 129 2.89 -26.17 21.95
N PHE A 130 2.58 -24.88 22.12
CA PHE A 130 2.62 -24.25 23.45
C PHE A 130 1.71 -24.98 24.43
N ARG A 131 2.15 -25.15 25.67
CA ARG A 131 1.40 -25.72 26.79
C ARG A 131 0.83 -24.62 27.65
N ASP A 132 1.62 -23.57 27.91
CA ASP A 132 1.22 -22.41 28.69
C ASP A 132 1.89 -21.12 28.19
N ILE A 133 1.67 -20.01 28.92
CA ILE A 133 2.16 -18.69 28.53
C ILE A 133 3.69 -18.56 28.62
N ASN A 134 4.37 -19.40 29.41
CA ASN A 134 5.83 -19.35 29.52
C ASN A 134 6.49 -19.79 28.22
N ASP A 135 5.87 -20.69 27.45
CA ASP A 135 6.36 -21.10 26.13
C ASP A 135 6.38 -19.90 25.16
N LEU A 136 5.37 -19.03 25.23
CA LEU A 136 5.35 -17.77 24.47
C LEU A 136 6.47 -16.83 24.92
N ASP A 137 6.74 -16.73 26.23
CA ASP A 137 7.84 -15.91 26.76
C ASP A 137 9.20 -16.39 26.26
N GLU A 138 9.44 -17.69 26.29
CA GLU A 138 10.68 -18.30 25.79
C GLU A 138 10.82 -18.10 24.28
N TRP A 139 9.74 -18.33 23.53
CA TRP A 139 9.73 -18.11 22.10
C TRP A 139 10.04 -16.65 21.76
N LEU A 140 9.37 -15.68 22.38
CA LEU A 140 9.61 -14.25 22.11
C LEU A 140 11.04 -13.80 22.46
N LYS A 141 11.67 -14.39 23.47
CA LYS A 141 13.09 -14.13 23.80
C LYS A 141 14.04 -14.65 22.73
N SER A 142 13.68 -15.74 22.03
CA SER A 142 14.47 -16.29 20.92
C SER A 142 14.39 -15.46 19.63
N GLN A 143 13.45 -14.52 19.54
CA GLN A 143 13.24 -13.63 18.38
C GLN A 143 13.95 -12.28 18.48
N THR A 144 14.71 -12.03 19.56
CA THR A 144 15.51 -10.82 19.79
C THR A 144 16.95 -11.04 19.35
#